data_AF-A0AAV4W0S0-F1
#
_entry.id   AF-A0AAV4W0S0-F1
#
_cell.length_a   1.000
_cell.length_b   1.000
_cell.length_c   1.000
_cell.angle_alpha   90.00
_cell.angle_beta   90.00
_cell.angle_gamma   90.00
#
_symmetry.space_group_name_H-M   'P 1'
#
loop_
_entity.id
_entity.type
_entity.pdbx_description
1 polymer ?
#
loop_
_entity_poly.entity_id
_entity_poly.type
_entity_poly.pdbx_seq_one_letter_code
_entity_poly.pdbx_strand_id
1 'polypeptide(L)'
;MGWILRFISNIKKRVNERTFCNLNVEKCNKAEKIILRKVQRECFEKNRNLSMQTYLDPDDLLRVKTRIIQRKDQDSFRYPILLPSKHHIVDKLIFEKHVELCHAGIQVLMSTLREEYWIIKSRKTIRQVIRNCLQCKRFSIHPLQSISAPLPEDRIREAQVFEVIGVDLCGPLF
;
A
#
# COMPACT_ATOMS: atom_id res chain seq x y z
N MET A 1 8.73 -14.24 7.15
CA MET A 1 8.69 -14.71 8.56
C MET A 1 8.34 -16.19 8.72
N GLY A 2 7.36 -16.76 8.01
CA GLY A 2 6.95 -18.17 8.21
C GLY A 2 8.09 -19.21 8.23
N TRP A 3 9.05 -19.12 7.29
CA TRP A 3 10.21 -20.02 7.25
C TRP A 3 11.14 -19.87 8.47
N ILE A 4 11.27 -18.67 9.03
CA ILE A 4 12.08 -18.38 10.23
C ILE A 4 11.43 -19.03 11.46
N LEU A 5 10.10 -18.91 11.61
CA LEU A 5 9.37 -19.58 12.68
C LEU A 5 9.43 -21.11 12.55
N ARG A 6 9.37 -21.64 11.32
CA ARG A 6 9.58 -23.08 11.06
C ARG A 6 11.00 -23.51 11.44
N PHE A 7 12.02 -22.72 11.14
CA PHE A 7 13.42 -23.00 11.51
C PHE A 7 13.59 -23.03 13.04
N ILE A 8 13.11 -22.01 13.76
CA ILE A 8 13.12 -21.94 15.23
C ILE A 8 12.36 -23.14 15.84
N SER A 9 11.22 -23.53 15.25
CA SER A 9 10.44 -24.70 15.68
C SER A 9 11.18 -26.01 15.44
N ASN A 10 11.84 -26.18 14.29
CA ASN A 10 12.58 -27.38 13.93
C ASN A 10 13.88 -27.55 14.75
N ILE A 11 14.52 -26.46 15.21
CA ILE A 11 15.67 -26.52 16.12
C ILE A 11 15.26 -27.13 17.47
N LYS A 12 14.07 -26.78 17.98
CA LYS A 12 13.54 -27.28 19.26
C LYS A 12 13.01 -28.73 19.19
N LYS A 13 13.13 -29.40 18.05
CA LYS A 13 12.59 -30.74 17.79
C LYS A 13 13.68 -31.74 17.41
N ARG A 14 13.44 -33.01 17.76
CA ARG A 14 14.24 -34.15 17.29
C ARG A 14 14.15 -34.25 15.76
N VAL A 15 15.19 -34.78 15.12
CA VAL A 15 15.34 -34.77 13.65
C VAL A 15 14.11 -35.33 12.93
N ASN A 16 13.54 -36.43 13.44
CA ASN A 16 12.40 -37.13 12.86
C ASN A 16 11.06 -36.36 13.00
N GLU A 17 11.00 -35.34 13.87
CA GLU A 17 9.79 -34.52 14.11
C GLU A 17 9.84 -33.16 13.36
N ARG A 18 10.93 -32.89 12.62
CA ARG A 18 11.13 -31.65 11.88
C ARG A 18 10.24 -31.59 10.66
N THR A 19 9.58 -30.45 10.46
CA THR A 19 8.73 -30.24 9.28
C THR A 19 9.54 -29.63 8.14
N PHE A 20 9.72 -30.40 7.05
CA PHE A 20 10.43 -29.98 5.85
C PHE A 20 9.51 -29.53 4.71
N CYS A 21 8.23 -29.91 4.76
CA CYS A 21 7.20 -29.53 3.79
C CYS A 21 6.96 -28.01 3.71
N ASN A 22 6.37 -27.56 2.60
CA ASN A 22 6.02 -26.16 2.35
C ASN A 22 5.18 -25.52 3.47
N LEU A 23 5.19 -24.19 3.53
CA LEU A 23 4.38 -23.43 4.50
C LEU A 23 2.89 -23.61 4.21
N ASN A 24 2.17 -24.16 5.19
CA ASN A 24 0.71 -24.15 5.22
C ASN A 24 0.19 -22.75 5.60
N VAL A 25 -1.02 -22.40 5.14
CA VAL A 25 -1.71 -21.12 5.36
C VAL A 25 -1.73 -20.75 6.85
N GLU A 26 -2.03 -21.70 7.74
CA GLU A 26 -2.00 -21.44 9.20
C GLU A 26 -0.65 -20.90 9.71
N LYS A 27 0.48 -21.40 9.17
CA LYS A 27 1.82 -20.96 9.56
C LYS A 27 2.10 -19.55 9.04
N CYS A 28 1.53 -19.18 7.89
CA CYS A 28 1.56 -17.81 7.37
C CYS A 28 0.75 -16.87 8.26
N ASN A 29 -0.51 -17.22 8.59
CA ASN A 29 -1.37 -16.41 9.45
C ASN A 29 -0.77 -16.23 10.86
N LYS A 30 -0.21 -17.28 11.45
CA LYS A 30 0.54 -17.21 12.72
C LYS A 30 1.76 -16.30 12.60
N ALA A 31 2.49 -16.34 11.48
CA ALA A 31 3.63 -15.46 11.24
C ALA A 31 3.24 -13.99 11.07
N GLU A 32 2.12 -13.71 10.39
CA GLU A 32 1.56 -12.37 10.24
C GLU A 32 1.17 -11.79 11.60
N LYS A 33 0.36 -12.51 12.39
CA LYS A 33 -0.04 -12.10 13.76
C LYS A 33 1.17 -11.75 14.63
N ILE A 34 2.25 -12.53 14.57
CA ILE A 34 3.50 -12.25 15.30
C ILE A 34 4.17 -10.95 14.84
N ILE A 35 4.18 -10.65 13.54
CA ILE A 35 4.68 -9.35 13.03
C ILE A 35 3.81 -8.22 13.56
N LEU A 36 2.49 -8.30 13.38
CA LEU A 36 1.55 -7.25 13.80
C LEU A 36 1.65 -6.98 15.30
N ARG A 37 1.79 -8.03 16.13
CA ARG A 37 2.01 -7.89 17.57
C ARG A 37 3.29 -7.16 17.91
N LYS A 38 4.39 -7.44 17.19
CA LYS A 38 5.66 -6.71 17.36
C LYS A 38 5.49 -5.23 17.01
N VAL A 39 4.83 -4.90 15.89
CA VAL A 39 4.51 -3.51 15.49
C VAL A 39 3.69 -2.80 16.56
N GLN A 40 2.68 -3.48 17.11
CA GLN A 40 1.82 -2.92 18.16
C GLN A 40 2.60 -2.63 19.45
N ARG A 41 3.48 -3.55 19.89
CA ARG A 41 4.34 -3.34 21.06
C ARG A 41 5.25 -2.12 20.88
N GLU A 42 5.97 -2.06 19.76
CA GLU A 42 6.87 -0.94 19.43
C GLU A 42 6.16 0.42 19.38
N CYS A 43 4.90 0.47 18.93
CA CYS A 43 4.17 1.72 18.72
C CYS A 43 3.23 2.14 19.86
N PHE A 44 2.64 1.19 20.61
CA PHE A 44 1.56 1.45 21.56
C PHE A 44 1.94 1.25 23.04
N GLU A 45 3.07 0.60 23.36
CA GLU A 45 3.50 0.44 24.76
C GLU A 45 3.68 1.78 25.49
N LYS A 46 4.21 2.80 24.79
CA LYS A 46 4.50 4.13 25.37
C LYS A 46 3.32 5.11 25.39
N ASN A 47 2.25 4.84 24.63
CA ASN A 47 1.14 5.78 24.44
C ASN A 47 -0.20 5.03 24.32
N ARG A 48 -0.73 4.58 25.46
CA ARG A 48 -2.04 3.88 25.53
C ARG A 48 -3.25 4.82 25.54
N ASN A 49 -3.06 6.14 25.52
CA ASN A 49 -4.13 7.14 25.46
C ASN A 49 -4.77 7.21 24.07
N LEU A 50 -5.41 6.12 23.69
CA LEU A 50 -6.23 5.97 22.50
C LEU A 50 -7.66 6.38 22.85
N SER A 51 -8.21 7.38 22.15
CA SER A 51 -9.61 7.83 22.33
C SER A 51 -10.65 6.83 21.78
N MET A 52 -10.32 5.53 21.74
CA MET A 52 -11.09 4.48 21.10
C MET A 52 -11.19 3.28 22.05
N GLN A 53 -12.34 2.61 22.06
CA GLN A 53 -12.51 1.39 22.86
C GLN A 53 -11.69 0.25 22.24
N THR A 54 -10.59 -0.10 22.89
CA THR A 54 -9.69 -1.19 22.47
C THR A 54 -9.67 -2.32 23.49
N TYR A 55 -9.39 -3.54 23.03
CA TYR A 55 -9.17 -4.71 23.88
C TYR A 55 -8.08 -5.61 23.28
N LEU A 56 -7.46 -6.46 24.10
CA LEU A 56 -6.52 -7.48 23.64
C LEU A 56 -7.30 -8.77 23.29
N ASP A 57 -6.98 -9.37 22.16
CA ASP A 57 -7.47 -10.70 21.78
C ASP A 57 -6.61 -11.84 22.37
N PRO A 58 -7.01 -13.11 22.23
CA PRO A 58 -6.23 -14.25 22.73
C PRO A 58 -4.84 -14.42 22.11
N ASP A 59 -4.56 -13.79 20.96
CA ASP A 59 -3.24 -13.78 20.33
C ASP A 59 -2.33 -12.64 20.85
N ASP A 60 -2.79 -11.87 21.84
CA ASP A 60 -2.17 -10.65 22.37
C ASP A 60 -2.05 -9.54 21.31
N LEU A 61 -3.07 -9.43 20.43
CA LEU A 61 -3.24 -8.33 19.50
C LEU A 61 -4.29 -7.33 20.00
N LEU A 62 -3.96 -6.04 19.90
CA LEU A 62 -4.85 -4.94 20.22
C LEU A 62 -5.87 -4.74 19.09
N ARG A 63 -7.16 -4.90 19.39
CA ARG A 63 -8.29 -4.74 18.46
C ARG A 63 -9.20 -3.59 18.89
N VAL A 64 -9.92 -3.02 17.93
CA VAL A 64 -10.89 -1.93 18.16
C VAL A 64 -12.31 -2.49 18.24
N LYS A 65 -13.05 -2.13 19.28
CA LYS A 65 -14.50 -2.36 19.36
C LYS A 65 -15.21 -1.34 18.47
N THR A 66 -15.83 -1.81 17.40
CA THR A 66 -16.61 -0.96 16.47
C THR A 66 -18.05 -0.78 16.97
N ARG A 67 -18.83 0.08 16.31
CA ARG A 67 -20.27 0.24 16.62
C ARG A 67 -21.16 -0.87 16.01
N ILE A 68 -20.59 -1.77 15.20
CA ILE A 68 -21.32 -2.78 14.40
C ILE A 68 -21.16 -4.21 14.94
N ILE A 69 -20.76 -4.34 16.21
CA ILE A 69 -20.49 -5.62 16.90
C ILE A 69 -21.62 -6.65 16.74
N GLN A 70 -22.88 -6.20 16.75
CA GLN A 70 -24.06 -7.08 16.67
C GLN A 70 -24.37 -7.58 15.25
N ARG A 71 -23.71 -7.07 14.20
CA ARG A 71 -23.90 -7.56 12.83
C ARG A 71 -23.36 -8.99 12.70
N LYS A 72 -23.98 -9.80 11.83
CA LYS A 72 -23.49 -11.15 11.47
C LYS A 72 -22.46 -11.06 10.34
N ASP A 73 -21.29 -10.52 10.65
CA ASP A 73 -20.12 -10.44 9.77
C ASP A 73 -18.92 -11.17 10.38
N GLN A 74 -17.82 -11.28 9.62
CA GLN A 74 -16.53 -11.80 10.10
C GLN A 74 -16.01 -11.03 11.34
N ASP A 75 -15.36 -11.74 12.25
CA ASP A 75 -14.87 -11.16 13.51
C ASP A 75 -13.81 -10.08 13.30
N SER A 76 -12.96 -10.20 12.27
CA SER A 76 -12.02 -9.15 11.89
C SER A 76 -12.73 -7.85 11.47
N PHE A 77 -13.84 -7.94 10.71
CA PHE A 77 -14.62 -6.76 10.31
C PHE A 77 -15.24 -6.04 11.51
N ARG A 78 -15.73 -6.83 12.48
CA ARG A 78 -16.38 -6.33 13.70
C ARG A 78 -15.37 -5.83 14.74
N TYR A 79 -14.19 -6.44 14.77
CA TYR A 79 -13.10 -6.19 15.72
C TYR A 79 -11.74 -6.09 14.99
N PRO A 80 -11.52 -5.06 14.16
CA PRO A 80 -10.33 -4.95 13.34
C PRO A 80 -9.07 -4.68 14.19
N ILE A 81 -7.93 -5.19 13.72
CA ILE A 81 -6.63 -5.08 14.39
C ILE A 81 -6.15 -3.62 14.33
N LEU A 82 -5.83 -3.02 15.48
CA LEU A 82 -5.38 -1.64 15.54
C LEU A 82 -3.95 -1.51 15.00
N LEU A 83 -3.75 -0.69 13.97
CA LEU A 83 -2.44 -0.44 13.37
C LEU A 83 -2.02 1.04 13.48
N PRO A 84 -0.73 1.32 13.72
CA PRO A 84 -0.21 2.68 13.82
C PRO A 84 -0.23 3.39 12.45
N SER A 85 -0.31 4.72 12.47
CA SER A 85 -0.33 5.56 11.25
C SER A 85 1.03 5.63 10.53
N LYS A 86 2.13 5.44 11.28
CA LYS A 86 3.52 5.60 10.80
C LYS A 86 4.30 4.36 11.19
N HIS A 87 4.38 3.37 10.30
CA HIS A 87 5.25 2.22 10.51
C HIS A 87 5.55 1.51 9.18
N HIS A 88 6.80 1.15 8.93
CA HIS A 88 7.25 0.62 7.65
C HIS A 88 6.51 -0.66 7.21
N ILE A 89 6.10 -1.52 8.16
CA ILE A 89 5.26 -2.71 7.86
C ILE A 89 3.85 -2.30 7.41
N VAL A 90 3.26 -1.25 8.01
CA VAL A 90 1.93 -0.77 7.63
C VAL A 90 1.98 -0.12 6.25
N ASP A 91 3.03 0.64 5.96
CA ASP A 91 3.26 1.22 4.63
C ASP A 91 3.42 0.12 3.55
N LYS A 92 4.15 -0.96 3.87
CA LYS A 92 4.27 -2.14 2.98
C LYS A 92 2.95 -2.89 2.79
N LEU A 93 2.19 -3.13 3.86
CA LEU A 93 0.86 -3.78 3.81
C LEU A 93 -0.11 -3.01 2.91
N ILE A 94 -0.14 -1.68 3.04
CA ILE A 94 -0.95 -0.81 2.17
C ILE A 94 -0.45 -0.88 0.73
N PHE A 95 0.87 -0.87 0.50
CA PHE A 95 1.44 -0.92 -0.84
C PHE A 95 1.16 -2.25 -1.54
N GLU A 96 1.26 -3.36 -0.82
CA GLU A 96 0.91 -4.70 -1.30
C GLU A 96 -0.56 -4.76 -1.74
N LYS A 97 -1.50 -4.32 -0.89
CA LYS A 97 -2.92 -4.22 -1.28
C LYS A 97 -3.18 -3.22 -2.40
N HIS A 98 -2.41 -2.15 -2.52
CA HIS A 98 -2.51 -1.21 -3.63
C HIS A 98 -2.10 -1.84 -4.97
N VAL A 99 -1.07 -2.70 -4.99
CA VAL A 99 -0.65 -3.42 -6.20
C VAL A 99 -1.61 -4.59 -6.51
N GLU A 100 -2.01 -5.37 -5.49
CA GLU A 100 -2.97 -6.49 -5.61
C GLU A 100 -4.31 -6.03 -6.21
N LEU A 101 -4.79 -4.85 -5.83
CA LEU A 101 -6.01 -4.24 -6.36
C LEU A 101 -5.75 -3.35 -7.59
N CYS A 102 -4.78 -3.71 -8.44
CA CYS A 102 -4.49 -3.05 -9.73
C CYS A 102 -4.33 -1.52 -9.63
N HIS A 103 -3.55 -1.03 -8.67
CA HIS A 103 -3.33 0.39 -8.38
C HIS A 103 -4.57 1.15 -7.90
N ALA A 104 -5.49 0.47 -7.21
CA ALA A 104 -6.70 1.05 -6.64
C ALA A 104 -6.47 2.38 -5.89
N GLY A 105 -7.45 3.28 -6.03
CA GLY A 105 -7.48 4.57 -5.37
C GLY A 105 -7.74 4.49 -3.86
N ILE A 106 -7.55 5.64 -3.18
CA ILE A 106 -7.62 5.76 -1.70
C ILE A 106 -8.91 5.17 -1.12
N GLN A 107 -10.06 5.38 -1.78
CA GLN A 107 -11.35 4.98 -1.22
C GLN A 107 -11.52 3.45 -1.17
N VAL A 108 -11.16 2.75 -2.25
CA VAL A 108 -11.21 1.29 -2.35
C VAL A 108 -10.25 0.65 -1.36
N LEU A 109 -9.00 1.16 -1.29
CA LEU A 109 -8.04 0.70 -0.29
C LEU A 109 -8.49 0.96 1.13
N MET A 110 -9.15 2.09 1.40
CA MET A 110 -9.72 2.37 2.72
C MET A 110 -10.84 1.39 3.09
N SER A 111 -11.70 0.96 2.17
CA SER A 111 -12.73 -0.05 2.45
C SER A 111 -12.12 -1.43 2.64
N THR A 112 -11.27 -1.91 1.73
CA THR A 112 -10.71 -3.26 1.82
C THR A 112 -9.78 -3.43 3.02
N LEU A 113 -8.91 -2.45 3.31
CA LEU A 113 -8.06 -2.52 4.52
C LEU A 113 -8.88 -2.43 5.81
N ARG A 114 -10.07 -1.83 5.77
CA ARG A 114 -10.96 -1.72 6.94
C ARG A 114 -11.61 -3.06 7.30
N GLU A 115 -11.63 -4.03 6.39
CA GLU A 115 -12.21 -5.35 6.67
C GLU A 115 -11.39 -6.11 7.72
N GLU A 116 -10.07 -5.92 7.77
CA GLU A 116 -9.18 -6.56 8.74
C GLU A 116 -8.54 -5.59 9.75
N TYR A 117 -8.30 -4.33 9.35
CA TYR A 117 -7.40 -3.42 10.07
C TYR A 117 -8.01 -2.04 10.38
N TRP A 118 -7.75 -1.56 11.58
CA TRP A 118 -8.03 -0.18 11.99
C TRP A 118 -6.73 0.62 11.96
N ILE A 119 -6.36 1.13 10.79
CA ILE A 119 -5.18 1.98 10.63
C ILE A 119 -5.49 3.40 11.15
N ILE A 120 -4.75 3.85 12.17
CA ILE A 120 -4.89 5.22 12.70
C ILE A 120 -4.56 6.22 11.58
N LYS A 121 -5.44 7.22 11.40
CA LYS A 121 -5.32 8.24 10.32
C LYS A 121 -5.18 7.61 8.91
N SER A 122 -5.80 6.45 8.67
CA SER A 122 -5.74 5.63 7.44
C SER A 122 -5.67 6.43 6.15
N ARG A 123 -6.61 7.36 5.92
CA ARG A 123 -6.66 8.20 4.71
C ARG A 123 -5.36 8.98 4.44
N LYS A 124 -4.66 9.42 5.49
CA LYS A 124 -3.37 10.13 5.37
C LYS A 124 -2.25 9.14 5.02
N THR A 125 -2.17 8.01 5.72
CA THR A 125 -1.15 6.97 5.48
C THR A 125 -1.31 6.37 4.08
N ILE A 126 -2.52 5.97 3.68
CA ILE A 126 -2.80 5.42 2.34
C ILE A 126 -2.45 6.44 1.24
N ARG A 127 -2.81 7.71 1.41
CA ARG A 127 -2.43 8.78 0.47
C ARG A 127 -0.90 8.93 0.37
N GLN A 128 -0.16 8.80 1.48
CA GLN A 128 1.30 8.86 1.48
C GLN A 128 1.91 7.69 0.68
N VAL A 129 1.40 6.47 0.87
CA VAL A 129 1.86 5.27 0.16
C VAL A 129 1.58 5.36 -1.33
N ILE A 130 0.36 5.70 -1.75
CA ILE A 130 0.01 5.87 -3.17
C ILE A 130 0.84 6.98 -3.83
N ARG A 131 1.06 8.11 -3.13
CA ARG A 131 1.94 9.19 -3.62
C ARG A 131 3.37 8.75 -3.86
N ASN A 132 3.84 7.70 -3.19
CA ASN A 132 5.18 7.14 -3.38
C ASN A 132 5.24 6.04 -4.45
N CYS A 133 4.11 5.52 -4.92
CA CYS A 133 4.04 4.50 -5.96
C CYS A 133 4.50 5.06 -7.32
N LEU A 134 5.59 4.52 -7.86
CA LEU A 134 6.20 4.99 -9.12
C LEU A 134 5.25 4.87 -10.32
N GLN A 135 4.43 3.81 -10.36
CA GLN A 135 3.46 3.60 -11.43
C GLN A 135 2.36 4.67 -11.38
N CYS A 136 1.75 4.90 -10.21
CA CYS A 136 0.78 5.98 -10.04
C CYS A 136 1.38 7.36 -10.30
N LYS A 137 2.63 7.62 -9.88
CA LYS A 137 3.34 8.86 -10.24
C LYS A 137 3.38 9.04 -11.75
N ARG A 138 3.88 8.04 -12.50
CA ARG A 138 3.96 8.07 -13.98
C ARG A 138 2.62 8.39 -14.64
N PHE A 139 1.54 7.72 -14.22
CA PHE A 139 0.20 7.98 -14.76
C PHE A 139 -0.47 9.27 -14.26
N SER A 140 0.04 9.90 -13.19
CA SER A 140 -0.46 11.17 -12.66
C SER A 140 0.26 12.42 -13.17
N ILE A 141 1.40 12.25 -13.85
CA ILE A 141 2.13 13.37 -14.45
C ILE A 141 1.27 13.97 -15.55
N HIS A 142 1.00 15.26 -15.41
CA HIS A 142 0.40 16.05 -16.49
C HIS A 142 1.52 16.49 -17.44
N PRO A 143 1.27 16.60 -18.75
CA PRO A 143 2.24 17.19 -19.67
C PRO A 143 2.58 18.60 -19.19
N LEU A 144 3.86 18.99 -19.34
CA LEU A 144 4.27 20.36 -19.07
C LEU A 144 3.46 21.30 -19.96
N GLN A 145 2.78 22.27 -19.36
CA GLN A 145 2.13 23.33 -20.11
C GLN A 145 3.20 24.25 -20.69
N SER A 146 3.68 23.92 -21.89
CA SER A 146 4.50 24.80 -22.69
C SER A 146 3.66 26.00 -23.13
N ILE A 147 4.12 27.21 -22.82
CA ILE A 147 3.64 28.40 -23.51
C ILE A 147 4.06 28.23 -24.97
N SER A 148 3.10 28.18 -25.90
CA SER A 148 3.42 28.17 -27.33
C SER A 148 4.22 29.42 -27.67
N ALA A 149 5.40 29.23 -28.26
CA ALA A 149 6.15 30.35 -28.81
C ALA A 149 5.31 31.07 -29.87
N PRO A 150 5.45 32.40 -30.05
CA PRO A 150 4.86 33.08 -31.19
C PRO A 150 5.35 32.43 -32.48
N LEU A 151 4.48 32.33 -33.48
CA LEU A 151 4.86 31.82 -34.79
C LEU A 151 5.94 32.74 -35.40
N PRO A 152 6.94 32.19 -36.13
CA PRO A 152 7.91 33.00 -36.88
C PRO A 152 7.22 33.96 -37.85
N GLU A 153 7.85 35.10 -38.12
CA GLU A 153 7.30 36.12 -39.03
C GLU A 153 7.03 35.56 -40.43
N ASP A 154 7.94 34.73 -40.95
CA ASP A 154 7.79 34.02 -42.24
C ASP A 154 6.62 33.03 -42.31
N ARG A 155 5.97 32.74 -41.17
CA ARG A 155 4.75 31.90 -41.09
C ARG A 155 3.45 32.72 -41.04
N ILE A 156 3.53 34.05 -40.93
CA ILE A 156 2.37 34.94 -40.74
C ILE A 156 2.35 36.08 -41.78
N ARG A 157 3.52 36.60 -42.18
CA ARG A 157 3.60 37.72 -43.13
C ARG A 157 3.02 37.34 -44.49
N GLU A 158 2.43 38.32 -45.16
CA GLU A 158 2.06 38.18 -46.57
C GLU A 158 3.37 37.97 -47.38
N ALA A 159 3.39 36.92 -48.19
CA ALA A 159 4.54 36.51 -48.98
C ALA A 159 4.09 36.10 -50.39
N GLN A 160 4.94 36.36 -51.37
CA GLN A 160 4.68 35.97 -52.75
C GLN A 160 4.83 34.45 -52.95
N VAL A 161 4.30 33.94 -54.06
CA VAL A 161 4.39 32.52 -54.40
C VAL A 161 5.88 32.14 -54.53
N PHE A 162 6.29 31.08 -53.83
CA PHE A 162 7.67 30.60 -53.70
C PHE A 162 8.65 31.48 -52.92
N GLU A 163 8.21 32.56 -52.27
CA GLU A 163 9.11 33.43 -51.47
C GLU A 163 9.59 32.75 -50.18
N VAL A 164 8.72 31.97 -49.52
CA VAL A 164 9.03 31.20 -48.31
C VAL A 164 8.86 29.71 -48.60
N ILE A 165 9.92 28.93 -48.41
CA ILE A 165 9.95 27.49 -48.67
C ILE A 165 10.36 26.75 -47.40
N GLY A 166 9.47 25.89 -46.89
CA GLY A 166 9.80 24.94 -45.82
C GLY A 166 10.41 23.68 -46.40
N VAL A 167 11.66 23.38 -46.04
CA VAL A 167 12.31 22.10 -46.35
C VAL A 167 12.38 21.27 -45.07
N ASP A 168 11.82 20.06 -45.11
CA ASP A 168 11.93 19.06 -44.06
C ASP A 168 12.54 17.77 -44.62
N LEU A 169 13.32 17.07 -43.81
CA LEU A 169 14.04 15.86 -44.20
C LEU A 169 13.50 14.68 -43.39
N CYS A 170 12.76 13.81 -44.06
CA CYS A 170 12.35 12.52 -43.49
C CYS A 170 13.56 11.59 -43.33
N GLY A 171 13.56 10.77 -42.28
CA GLY A 171 14.58 9.75 -42.08
C GLY A 171 14.18 8.69 -41.03
N PRO A 172 14.97 7.61 -40.90
CA PRO A 172 16.11 7.26 -41.75
C PRO A 172 15.66 6.67 -43.10
N LEU A 173 16.51 6.83 -44.11
CA LEU A 173 16.54 5.95 -45.27
C LEU A 173 17.67 4.95 -44.98
N PHE A 174 17.36 3.65 -45.12
CA PHE A 174 18.18 2.48 -44.70
C PHE A 174 18.14 2.16 -43.19
#